data_AF-A0A7K0PEK4-F1
#
_entry.id   AF-A0A7K0PEK4-F1
#
_cell.length_a   1.000
_cell.length_b   1.000
_cell.length_c   1.000
_cell.angle_alpha   90.00
_cell.angle_beta   90.00
_cell.angle_gamma   90.00
#
_symmetry.space_group_name_H-M   'P 1'
#
loop_
_entity.id
_entity.type
_entity.pdbx_description
1 polymer ?
#
loop_
_entity_poly.entity_id
_entity_poly.type
_entity_poly.pdbx_seq_one_letter_code
_entity_poly.pdbx_strand_id
1 'polypeptide(L)'
;MSDTSKIAKNLQAFQMAVNSHDRENPTHDAYGIGLSAFDMDRLGLDEGERILPGITIHCDGGVSGNFRVLCNGEHDEDLEEAAEESEVVEAVSVRSGRQGADDGLDTIPPPSEW
;
A
#
# COMPACT_ATOMS: atom_id res chain seq x y z
N MET A 1 -17.27 11.64 19.61
CA MET A 1 -16.22 12.44 18.94
C MET A 1 -14.99 11.57 18.89
N SER A 2 -14.53 11.24 17.69
CA SER A 2 -13.30 10.48 17.46
C SER A 2 -12.11 11.25 18.04
N ASP A 3 -11.21 10.52 18.70
CA ASP A 3 -10.06 11.07 19.41
C ASP A 3 -9.10 11.72 18.39
N THR A 4 -9.11 13.05 18.33
CA THR A 4 -8.42 13.86 17.30
C THR A 4 -6.93 13.57 17.19
N SER A 5 -6.33 12.97 18.23
CA SER A 5 -4.93 12.54 18.25
C SER A 5 -4.62 11.38 17.29
N LYS A 6 -5.57 10.45 17.06
CA LYS A 6 -5.42 9.31 16.13
C LYS A 6 -5.61 9.73 14.67
N ILE A 7 -6.37 10.81 14.46
CA ILE A 7 -6.74 11.35 13.16
C ILE A 7 -5.54 12.05 12.48
N ALA A 8 -4.66 12.70 13.25
CA ALA A 8 -3.58 13.53 12.68
C ALA A 8 -2.55 12.75 11.84
N LYS A 9 -2.09 11.59 12.29
CA LYS A 9 -1.10 10.78 11.54
C LYS A 9 -1.70 10.15 10.29
N ASN A 10 -2.94 9.69 10.38
CA ASN A 10 -3.64 9.11 9.24
C ASN A 10 -3.99 10.19 8.21
N LEU A 11 -4.41 11.39 8.65
CA LEU A 11 -4.62 12.54 7.76
C LEU A 11 -3.36 12.91 6.98
N GLN A 12 -2.20 12.93 7.64
CA GLN A 12 -0.94 13.20 6.95
C GLN A 12 -0.64 12.12 5.89
N ALA A 13 -0.83 10.85 6.23
CA ALA A 13 -0.64 9.75 5.28
C ALA A 13 -1.59 9.84 4.09
N PHE A 14 -2.88 10.12 4.33
CA PHE A 14 -3.88 10.30 3.28
C PHE A 14 -3.54 11.49 2.38
N GLN A 15 -3.16 12.63 2.95
CA GLN A 15 -2.77 13.81 2.16
C GLN A 15 -1.52 13.54 1.31
N MET A 16 -0.52 12.84 1.85
CA MET A 16 0.68 12.47 1.10
C MET A 16 0.35 11.54 -0.07
N ALA A 17 -0.52 10.55 0.15
CA ALA A 17 -0.93 9.61 -0.90
C ALA A 17 -1.74 10.32 -2.01
N VAL A 18 -2.73 11.14 -1.65
CA VAL A 18 -3.51 11.94 -2.62
C VAL A 18 -2.60 12.86 -3.42
N ASN A 19 -1.68 13.58 -2.76
CA ASN A 19 -0.74 14.45 -3.46
C ASN A 19 0.21 13.68 -4.39
N SER A 20 0.62 12.47 -4.01
CA SER A 20 1.46 11.63 -4.86
C SER A 20 0.70 11.16 -6.08
N HIS A 21 -0.52 10.67 -5.88
CA HIS A 21 -1.43 10.27 -6.94
C HIS A 21 -1.64 11.41 -7.95
N ASP A 22 -2.09 12.59 -7.50
CA ASP A 22 -2.43 13.70 -8.40
C ASP A 22 -1.19 14.24 -9.14
N ARG A 23 -0.01 14.15 -8.51
CA ARG A 23 1.26 14.54 -9.14
C ARG A 23 1.66 13.57 -10.25
N GLU A 24 1.41 12.27 -10.07
CA GLU A 24 1.76 11.22 -11.04
C GLU A 24 0.69 11.04 -12.12
N ASN A 25 -0.55 11.45 -11.83
CA ASN A 25 -1.71 11.30 -12.69
C ASN A 25 -2.35 12.67 -13.04
N PRO A 26 -1.74 13.49 -13.91
CA PRO A 26 -2.26 14.83 -14.22
C PRO A 26 -3.56 14.84 -15.03
N THR A 27 -4.08 13.67 -15.42
CA THR A 27 -5.26 13.52 -16.29
C THR A 27 -6.55 13.22 -15.53
N HIS A 28 -6.45 12.84 -14.26
CA HIS A 28 -7.58 12.46 -13.42
C HIS A 28 -7.25 12.70 -11.94
N ASP A 29 -8.28 12.77 -11.10
CA ASP A 29 -8.12 13.23 -9.72
C ASP A 29 -8.54 12.13 -8.73
N ALA A 30 -7.88 12.10 -7.57
CA ALA A 30 -8.37 11.32 -6.45
C ALA A 30 -9.69 11.91 -5.92
N TYR A 31 -10.69 11.06 -5.67
CA TYR A 31 -11.97 11.45 -5.07
C TYR A 31 -12.21 10.82 -3.68
N GLY A 32 -11.43 9.81 -3.31
CA GLY A 32 -11.72 9.04 -2.10
C GLY A 32 -10.56 8.23 -1.55
N ILE A 33 -10.75 7.76 -0.33
CA ILE A 33 -9.88 6.79 0.33
C ILE A 33 -10.69 5.52 0.61
N GLY A 34 -10.26 4.42 0.01
CA GLY A 34 -10.78 3.09 0.25
C GLY A 34 -10.16 2.48 1.51
N LEU A 35 -10.99 1.96 2.40
CA LEU A 35 -10.61 1.25 3.61
C LEU A 35 -11.42 -0.03 3.76
N SER A 36 -10.85 -1.03 4.43
CA SER A 36 -11.62 -2.18 4.89
C SER A 36 -12.64 -1.75 5.97
N ALA A 37 -13.77 -2.45 6.05
CA ALA A 37 -14.76 -2.20 7.11
C ALA A 37 -14.16 -2.26 8.52
N PHE A 38 -13.20 -3.17 8.73
CA PHE A 38 -12.48 -3.28 10.00
C PHE A 38 -11.63 -2.05 10.31
N ASP A 39 -10.93 -1.49 9.32
CA ASP A 39 -10.13 -0.28 9.53
C ASP A 39 -10.99 0.95 9.75
N MET A 40 -12.14 1.06 9.06
CA MET A 40 -13.10 2.13 9.31
C MET A 40 -13.57 2.13 10.77
N ASP A 41 -14.01 0.97 11.27
CA ASP A 41 -14.42 0.81 12.68
C ASP A 41 -13.26 1.09 13.66
N ARG A 42 -12.06 0.58 13.36
CA ARG A 42 -10.86 0.76 14.19
C ARG A 42 -10.41 2.22 14.26
N LEU A 43 -10.55 2.95 13.16
CA LEU A 43 -10.17 4.37 13.05
C LEU A 43 -11.30 5.30 13.47
N GLY A 44 -12.54 4.79 13.59
CA GLY A 44 -13.73 5.58 13.91
C GLY A 44 -14.10 6.51 12.76
N LEU A 45 -14.05 5.99 11.54
CA LEU A 45 -14.44 6.67 10.30
C LEU A 45 -15.73 6.07 9.75
N ASP A 46 -16.60 6.92 9.22
CA ASP A 46 -17.88 6.49 8.63
C ASP A 46 -17.83 6.49 7.09
N GLU A 47 -18.65 5.63 6.45
CA GLU A 47 -18.87 5.68 5.01
C GLU A 47 -19.41 7.05 4.61
N GLY A 48 -18.81 7.66 3.59
CA GLY A 48 -19.22 9.00 3.17
C GLY A 48 -18.62 10.14 4.01
N GLU A 49 -17.82 9.85 5.05
CA GLU A 49 -17.16 10.88 5.84
C GLU A 49 -16.13 11.64 5.01
N ARG A 50 -16.15 12.97 5.10
CA ARG A 50 -15.19 13.84 4.43
C ARG A 50 -14.09 14.24 5.40
N ILE A 51 -12.92 13.63 5.22
CA ILE A 51 -11.75 13.84 6.09
C ILE A 51 -10.76 14.88 5.54
N LEU A 52 -10.73 15.07 4.22
CA LEU A 52 -9.94 16.09 3.51
C LEU A 52 -10.85 16.81 2.48
N PRO A 53 -10.51 18.04 2.05
CA PRO A 53 -11.28 18.73 1.01
C PRO A 53 -11.36 17.88 -0.26
N GLY A 54 -12.59 17.55 -0.68
CA GLY A 54 -12.83 16.77 -1.90
C GLY A 54 -12.68 15.24 -1.77
N ILE A 55 -12.18 14.73 -0.65
CA ILE A 55 -11.89 13.30 -0.45
C ILE A 55 -12.87 12.68 0.54
N THR A 56 -13.48 11.56 0.14
CA THR A 56 -14.50 10.86 0.93
C THR A 56 -14.03 9.44 1.32
N ILE A 57 -14.39 8.97 2.52
CA ILE A 57 -14.11 7.61 2.96
C ILE A 57 -15.09 6.62 2.32
N HIS A 58 -14.55 5.50 1.85
CA HIS A 58 -15.30 4.41 1.24
C HIS A 58 -14.88 3.04 1.78
N CYS A 59 -15.86 2.19 2.06
CA CYS A 59 -15.68 0.77 2.34
C CYS A 59 -15.47 0.04 1.01
N ASP A 60 -14.22 -0.35 0.73
CA ASP A 60 -13.82 -0.90 -0.57
C ASP A 60 -13.75 -2.43 -0.62
N GLY A 61 -14.18 -3.10 0.46
CA GLY A 61 -14.10 -4.56 0.59
C GLY A 61 -12.66 -5.10 0.64
N GLY A 62 -11.66 -4.22 0.85
CA GLY A 62 -10.25 -4.55 0.90
C GLY A 62 -9.79 -5.32 2.13
N VAL A 63 -8.49 -5.63 2.12
CA VAL A 63 -7.81 -6.25 3.26
C VAL A 63 -7.46 -5.17 4.28
N SER A 64 -7.58 -5.52 5.56
CA SER A 64 -7.26 -4.60 6.65
C SER A 64 -5.78 -4.23 6.72
N GLY A 65 -5.48 -3.03 7.21
CA GLY A 65 -4.11 -2.53 7.40
C GLY A 65 -3.52 -1.80 6.20
N ASN A 66 -4.30 -1.63 5.11
CA ASN A 66 -3.94 -0.80 3.97
C ASN A 66 -5.07 0.19 3.65
N PHE A 67 -4.74 1.27 2.95
CA PHE A 67 -5.72 2.17 2.36
C PHE A 67 -5.43 2.34 0.87
N ARG A 68 -6.46 2.64 0.09
CA ARG A 68 -6.36 2.81 -1.36
C ARG A 68 -6.78 4.21 -1.74
N VAL A 69 -6.07 4.82 -2.68
CA VAL A 69 -6.54 6.07 -3.30
C VAL A 69 -7.53 5.69 -4.38
N LEU A 70 -8.75 6.21 -4.29
CA LEU A 70 -9.77 6.02 -5.31
C LEU A 70 -9.76 7.21 -6.25
N CYS A 71 -9.65 6.95 -7.55
CA CYS A 71 -9.58 7.96 -8.58
C CYS A 71 -10.66 7.75 -9.65
N ASN A 72 -11.00 8.82 -10.35
CA ASN A 72 -11.97 8.79 -11.45
C ASN A 72 -11.33 8.55 -12.83
N GLY A 73 -10.06 8.15 -12.85
CA GLY A 73 -9.34 7.77 -14.05
C GLY A 73 -9.70 6.36 -14.50
N GLU A 74 -9.76 6.14 -15.82
CA GLU A 74 -9.69 4.79 -16.38
C GLU A 74 -8.20 4.42 -16.42
N HIS A 75 -7.78 3.58 -15.48
CA HIS A 75 -6.46 2.96 -15.50
C HIS A 75 -6.55 1.71 -16.37
N ASP A 76 -5.65 1.59 -17.34
CA ASP A 76 -5.56 0.39 -18.17
C ASP A 76 -4.97 -0.73 -17.32
N GLU A 77 -5.80 -1.70 -16.92
CA GLU A 77 -5.45 -2.77 -15.98
C GLU A 77 -4.20 -3.56 -16.43
N ASP A 78 -3.99 -3.68 -17.75
CA ASP A 78 -2.85 -4.36 -18.36
C ASP A 78 -1.51 -3.63 -18.15
N LEU A 79 -1.52 -2.30 -17.98
CA LEU A 79 -0.32 -1.49 -17.72
C LEU A 79 0.05 -1.50 -16.23
N GLU A 80 -0.92 -1.66 -15.33
CA GLU A 80 -0.68 -1.73 -13.89
C GLU A 80 -0.08 -3.07 -13.47
N GLU A 81 -0.59 -4.19 -13.99
CA GLU A 81 -0.04 -5.53 -13.71
C GLU A 81 1.44 -5.66 -14.17
N ALA A 82 1.78 -5.03 -15.30
CA ALA A 82 3.16 -5.00 -15.79
C ALA A 82 4.11 -4.14 -14.94
N ALA A 83 3.61 -3.08 -14.29
CA ALA A 83 4.40 -2.22 -13.42
C ALA A 83 4.68 -2.91 -12.07
N GLU A 84 3.65 -3.53 -11.46
CA GLU A 84 3.78 -4.28 -10.20
C GLU A 84 4.80 -5.43 -10.30
N GLU A 85 4.81 -6.17 -11.42
CA GLU A 85 5.78 -7.23 -11.69
C GLU A 85 7.23 -6.68 -11.79
N SER A 86 7.42 -5.46 -12.31
CA SER A 86 8.76 -4.87 -12.50
C SER A 86 9.41 -4.42 -11.18
N GLU A 87 8.62 -3.87 -10.24
CA GLU A 87 9.13 -3.40 -8.94
C GLU A 87 9.51 -4.56 -8.01
N VAL A 88 8.81 -5.70 -8.08
CA VAL A 88 9.14 -6.92 -7.32
C VAL A 88 10.48 -7.53 -7.78
N VAL A 89 10.81 -7.44 -9.08
CA VAL A 89 12.04 -7.98 -9.66
C VAL A 89 13.30 -7.20 -9.22
N GLU A 90 13.22 -5.88 -9.09
CA GLU A 90 14.36 -5.06 -8.63
C GLU A 90 14.77 -5.34 -7.17
N ALA A 91 13.79 -5.56 -6.28
CA ALA A 91 14.05 -5.83 -4.87
C ALA A 91 14.76 -7.18 -4.62
N VAL A 92 14.53 -8.19 -5.47
CA VAL A 92 15.21 -9.50 -5.38
C VAL A 92 16.67 -9.41 -5.85
N SER A 93 16.97 -8.49 -6.76
CA SER A 93 18.33 -8.27 -7.29
C SER A 93 19.29 -7.67 -6.25
N VAL A 94 18.81 -6.77 -5.37
CA VAL A 94 19.63 -6.15 -4.31
C VAL A 94 20.08 -7.16 -3.23
N ARG A 95 19.38 -8.27 -3.04
CA ARG A 95 19.71 -9.25 -1.98
C ARG A 95 20.75 -10.30 -2.39
N SER A 96 21.11 -10.38 -3.68
CA SER A 96 22.08 -11.36 -4.19
C SER A 96 23.52 -10.82 -4.25
N GLY A 97 23.71 -9.50 -4.13
CA GLY A 97 25.00 -8.82 -4.36
C GLY A 97 25.99 -8.77 -3.19
N ARG A 98 26.01 -9.74 -2.29
CA ARG A 98 26.98 -9.76 -1.18
C ARG A 98 27.58 -11.15 -0.94
N GLN A 99 28.31 -11.65 -1.93
CA GLN A 99 29.25 -12.75 -1.73
C GLN A 99 30.60 -12.20 -1.28
N GLY A 100 30.92 -12.43 -0.01
CA GLY A 100 32.23 -12.19 0.54
C GLY A 100 32.29 -12.61 2.02
N ALA A 101 33.20 -13.55 2.29
CA ALA A 101 33.64 -14.06 3.58
C ALA A 101 32.90 -15.30 4.14
N ASP A 102 33.73 -16.32 4.31
CA ASP A 102 33.64 -17.52 5.13
C ASP A 102 32.81 -17.41 6.41
N ASP A 103 32.05 -18.47 6.71
CA ASP A 103 31.78 -18.94 8.07
C ASP A 103 31.40 -20.43 7.97
N GLY A 104 32.32 -21.31 8.39
CA GLY A 104 32.15 -22.76 8.31
C GLY A 104 31.05 -23.29 9.24
N LEU A 105 29.89 -23.63 8.68
CA LEU A 105 28.89 -24.47 9.33
C LEU A 105 28.24 -25.48 8.34
N ASP A 106 28.42 -26.74 8.69
CA ASP A 106 27.64 -27.95 8.38
C ASP A 106 27.13 -28.20 6.96
N THR A 107 27.89 -29.01 6.25
CA THR A 107 27.42 -29.95 5.22
C THR A 107 26.34 -30.85 5.82
N ILE A 108 25.06 -30.60 5.50
CA ILE A 108 24.00 -31.57 5.77
C ILE A 108 24.20 -32.75 4.80
N PRO A 109 24.47 -33.99 5.27
CA PRO A 109 24.63 -35.12 4.38
C PRO A 109 23.29 -35.49 3.72
N PRO A 110 23.32 -36.00 2.48
CA PRO A 110 22.11 -36.29 1.73
C PRO A 110 21.27 -37.40 2.38
N PRO A 111 19.95 -37.47 2.09
CA PRO A 111 18.99 -38.33 2.78
C PRO A 111 19.22 -39.84 2.64
N SER A 112 20.21 -40.27 1.85
CA SER A 112 20.58 -41.68 1.69
C SER A 112 21.45 -42.22 2.83
N GLU A 113 21.92 -41.35 3.74
CA GLU A 113 22.79 -41.72 4.86
C GLU A 113 22.17 -41.41 6.23
N TRP A 114 20.84 -41.34 6.31
CA TRP A 114 20.07 -41.28 7.57
C TRP A 114 19.58 -42.66 7.99
#